data_AF-A0A7M3MJ72-F1
#
_entry.id   AF-A0A7M3MJ72-F1
#
_cell.length_a   1.000
_cell.length_b   1.000
_cell.length_c   1.000
_cell.angle_alpha   90.00
_cell.angle_beta   90.00
_cell.angle_gamma   90.00
#
_symmetry.space_group_name_H-M   'P 1'
#
loop_
_entity.id
_entity.type
_entity.pdbx_description
1 polymer ?
#
loop_
_entity_poly.entity_id
_entity_poly.type
_entity_poly.pdbx_seq_one_letter_code
_entity_poly.pdbx_strand_id
1 'polypeptide(L)'
;MPIVQWSPRLHIGIGQVDQQHEHLTGLINKLYEAHQAGEDRKALEPIVNEINDYAQYHFSEEQKLMEQYGYPSLEDHKALHDDFIVKSVEYLFDYLNGKEEELSLEMLDYLTDWWVNHISKVDQEMGEYLKTKGAS
;
A
#
# COMPACT_ATOMS: atom_id res chain seq x y z
N MET A 1 0.55 -6.48 -18.49
CA MET A 1 -0.40 -5.37 -18.20
C MET A 1 -0.34 -5.17 -16.70
N PRO A 2 -0.35 -3.92 -16.20
CA PRO A 2 -0.29 -3.68 -14.76
C PRO A 2 -1.52 -4.31 -14.10
N ILE A 3 -1.31 -4.93 -12.94
CA ILE A 3 -2.40 -5.49 -12.13
C ILE A 3 -3.26 -4.38 -11.54
N VAL A 4 -2.65 -3.24 -11.20
CA VAL A 4 -3.34 -2.03 -10.75
C VAL A 4 -3.10 -0.90 -11.74
N GLN A 5 -4.16 -0.42 -12.39
CA GLN A 5 -4.08 0.77 -13.22
C GLN A 5 -4.28 2.02 -12.36
N TRP A 6 -3.22 2.82 -12.23
CA TRP A 6 -3.35 4.15 -11.64
C TRP A 6 -4.34 4.99 -12.46
N SER A 7 -5.30 5.60 -11.78
CA SER A 7 -6.34 6.39 -12.42
C SER A 7 -6.81 7.51 -11.49
N PRO A 8 -7.46 8.57 -12.01
CA PRO A 8 -7.99 9.66 -11.19
C PRO A 8 -8.98 9.23 -10.09
N ARG A 9 -9.48 7.98 -10.12
CA ARG A 9 -10.34 7.43 -9.06
C ARG A 9 -9.59 7.15 -7.75
N LEU A 10 -8.27 6.98 -7.85
CA LEU A 10 -7.36 6.77 -6.73
C LEU A 10 -6.78 8.10 -6.21
N HIS A 11 -7.15 9.24 -6.81
CA HIS A 11 -6.79 10.55 -6.27
C HIS A 11 -7.72 10.93 -5.12
N ILE A 12 -7.15 11.14 -3.95
CA ILE A 12 -7.87 11.65 -2.78
C ILE A 12 -7.85 13.18 -2.71
N GLY A 13 -6.98 13.80 -3.52
CA GLY A 13 -6.87 15.25 -3.66
C GLY A 13 -6.00 15.90 -2.58
N ILE A 14 -5.04 15.13 -2.06
CA ILE A 14 -3.97 15.60 -1.18
C ILE A 14 -2.67 15.29 -1.92
N GLY A 15 -2.05 16.30 -2.53
CA GLY A 15 -1.04 16.11 -3.57
C GLY A 15 0.18 15.30 -3.14
N GLN A 16 0.62 15.42 -1.89
CA GLN A 16 1.70 14.58 -1.34
C GLN A 16 1.28 13.11 -1.24
N VAL A 17 0.05 12.85 -0.77
CA VAL A 17 -0.48 11.49 -0.61
C VAL A 17 -0.73 10.84 -1.96
N ASP A 18 -1.31 11.58 -2.92
CA ASP A 18 -1.56 11.07 -4.28
C ASP A 18 -0.24 10.64 -4.97
N GLN A 19 0.86 11.38 -4.75
CA GLN A 19 2.19 11.00 -5.26
C GLN A 19 2.72 9.73 -4.61
N GLN A 20 2.50 9.56 -3.30
CA GLN A 20 2.89 8.35 -2.58
C GLN A 20 2.07 7.15 -3.04
N HIS A 21 0.76 7.32 -3.24
CA HIS A 21 -0.12 6.29 -3.75
C HIS A 21 0.29 5.82 -5.16
N GLU A 22 0.62 6.75 -6.05
CA GLU A 22 1.10 6.44 -7.41
C GLU A 22 2.42 5.65 -7.36
N HIS A 23 3.35 6.06 -6.49
CA HIS A 23 4.63 5.38 -6.33
C HIS A 23 4.45 3.95 -5.82
N LEU A 24 3.70 3.74 -4.73
CA LEU A 24 3.49 2.41 -4.17
C LEU A 24 2.71 1.50 -5.13
N THR A 25 1.76 2.06 -5.89
CA THR A 25 1.09 1.34 -6.99
C THR A 25 2.10 0.87 -8.05
N GLY A 26 3.09 1.70 -8.38
CA GLY A 26 4.20 1.33 -9.27
C GLY A 26 5.03 0.15 -8.74
N LEU A 27 5.34 0.14 -7.45
CA LEU A 27 6.07 -0.94 -6.80
C LEU A 27 5.27 -2.25 -6.79
N ILE A 28 3.96 -2.19 -6.48
CA ILE A 28 3.05 -3.34 -6.52
C ILE A 28 2.99 -3.94 -7.94
N ASN A 29 2.88 -3.08 -8.97
CA ASN A 29 2.91 -3.54 -10.36
C ASN A 29 4.25 -4.19 -10.74
N LYS A 30 5.37 -3.61 -10.30
CA LYS A 30 6.71 -4.16 -10.53
C LYS A 30 6.86 -5.56 -9.90
N LEU A 31 6.33 -5.77 -8.69
CA LEU A 31 6.32 -7.07 -8.04
C LEU A 31 5.51 -8.09 -8.83
N TYR A 32 4.30 -7.70 -9.25
CA TYR A 32 3.41 -8.57 -10.03
C TYR A 32 4.04 -8.97 -11.37
N GLU A 33 4.64 -8.02 -12.09
CA GLU A 33 5.30 -8.30 -13.37
C GLU A 33 6.50 -9.22 -13.22
N ALA A 34 7.34 -9.02 -12.20
CA ALA A 34 8.47 -9.91 -11.91
C ALA A 34 7.99 -11.34 -11.56
N HIS A 35 6.92 -11.46 -10.76
CA HIS A 35 6.32 -12.76 -10.46
C HIS A 35 5.79 -13.46 -11.73
N GLN A 36 5.05 -12.73 -12.58
CA GLN A 36 4.54 -13.26 -13.86
C GLN A 36 5.65 -13.67 -14.83
N ALA A 37 6.82 -13.03 -14.76
CA ALA A 37 7.98 -13.38 -15.56
C ALA A 37 8.74 -14.63 -15.04
N GLY A 38 8.32 -15.20 -13.90
CA GLY A 38 8.97 -16.35 -13.28
C GLY A 38 10.34 -16.00 -12.68
N GLU A 39 10.53 -14.73 -12.29
CA GLU A 39 11.75 -14.28 -11.64
C GLU A 39 11.95 -15.00 -10.31
N ASP A 40 13.21 -15.23 -9.95
CA ASP A 40 13.56 -15.98 -8.75
C ASP A 40 13.42 -15.14 -7.46
N ARG A 41 13.58 -15.81 -6.33
CA ARG A 41 13.51 -15.16 -5.00
C ARG A 41 14.47 -14.00 -4.82
N LYS A 42 15.66 -14.07 -5.42
CA LYS A 42 16.67 -13.01 -5.27
C LYS A 42 16.27 -11.75 -6.03
N ALA A 43 15.48 -11.89 -7.10
CA ALA A 43 14.92 -10.78 -7.84
C ALA A 43 13.67 -10.19 -7.17
N LEU A 44 12.83 -11.02 -6.54
CA LEU A 44 11.58 -10.58 -5.91
C LEU A 44 11.79 -9.96 -4.52
N GLU A 45 12.69 -10.50 -3.71
CA GLU A 45 12.94 -10.06 -2.32
C GLU A 45 13.21 -8.55 -2.19
N PRO A 46 14.09 -7.92 -3.01
CA PRO A 46 14.32 -6.48 -2.93
C PRO A 46 13.06 -5.63 -3.19
N ILE A 47 12.17 -6.11 -4.08
CA ILE A 47 10.93 -5.39 -4.42
C ILE A 47 9.95 -5.46 -3.25
N VAL A 48 9.83 -6.62 -2.61
CA VAL A 48 8.95 -6.77 -1.44
C VAL A 48 9.45 -5.92 -0.27
N ASN A 49 10.76 -5.87 -0.04
CA ASN A 49 11.36 -4.99 0.97
C ASN A 49 11.07 -3.51 0.66
N GLU A 50 11.22 -3.09 -0.61
CA GLU A 50 10.93 -1.73 -1.06
C GLU A 50 9.45 -1.36 -0.83
N ILE A 51 8.51 -2.26 -1.12
CA ILE A 51 7.07 -2.08 -0.84
C ILE A 51 6.82 -1.91 0.65
N ASN A 52 7.39 -2.78 1.49
CA ASN A 52 7.15 -2.76 2.93
C ASN A 52 7.72 -1.49 3.60
N ASP A 53 8.93 -1.08 3.21
CA ASP A 53 9.56 0.14 3.72
C ASP A 53 8.77 1.38 3.27
N TYR A 54 8.34 1.42 2.00
CA TYR A 54 7.59 2.55 1.48
C TYR A 54 6.16 2.64 2.05
N ALA A 55 5.50 1.50 2.27
CA ALA A 55 4.18 1.46 2.92
C ALA A 55 4.23 2.02 4.35
N GLN A 56 5.23 1.61 5.15
CA GLN A 56 5.44 2.16 6.49
C GLN A 56 5.67 3.68 6.47
N TYR A 57 6.51 4.15 5.55
CA TYR A 57 6.74 5.58 5.37
C TYR A 57 5.44 6.31 5.02
N HIS A 58 4.74 5.84 4.00
CA HIS A 58 3.47 6.39 3.53
C HIS A 58 2.42 6.48 4.64
N PHE A 59 2.14 5.37 5.34
CA PHE A 59 1.19 5.36 6.45
C PHE A 59 1.60 6.30 7.58
N SER A 60 2.89 6.43 7.86
CA SER A 60 3.36 7.39 8.88
C SER A 60 3.09 8.84 8.49
N GLU A 61 3.15 9.18 7.20
CA GLU A 61 2.88 10.53 6.70
C GLU A 61 1.38 10.83 6.73
N GLU A 62 0.53 9.88 6.33
CA GLU A 62 -0.92 10.02 6.45
C GLU A 62 -1.36 10.19 7.91
N GLN A 63 -0.80 9.40 8.82
CA GLN A 63 -1.11 9.51 10.25
C GLN A 63 -0.72 10.88 10.81
N LYS A 64 0.42 11.45 10.41
CA LYS A 64 0.80 12.82 10.79
C LYS A 64 -0.18 13.85 10.24
N LEU A 65 -0.64 13.69 9.00
CA LEU A 65 -1.65 14.57 8.42
C LEU A 65 -2.99 14.46 9.17
N MET A 66 -3.45 13.24 9.43
CA MET A 66 -4.65 12.98 10.21
C MET A 66 -4.57 13.60 11.61
N GLU A 67 -3.44 13.47 12.31
CA GLU A 67 -3.20 14.10 13.61
C GLU A 67 -3.21 15.64 13.51
N GLN A 68 -2.48 16.19 12.53
CA GLN A 68 -2.37 17.64 12.30
C GLN A 68 -3.73 18.31 12.08
N TYR A 69 -4.62 17.65 11.33
CA TYR A 69 -5.93 18.19 10.97
C TYR A 69 -7.06 17.68 11.87
N GLY A 70 -6.75 16.84 12.86
CA GLY A 70 -7.70 16.30 13.82
C GLY A 70 -8.75 15.40 13.18
N TYR A 71 -8.33 14.43 12.37
CA TYR A 71 -9.22 13.46 11.73
C TYR A 71 -9.89 12.56 12.78
N PRO A 72 -11.24 12.49 12.84
CA PRO A 72 -11.94 11.78 13.92
C PRO A 72 -11.70 10.26 13.94
N SER A 73 -11.43 9.65 12.79
CA SER A 73 -11.28 8.19 12.65
C SER A 73 -9.81 7.74 12.58
N LEU A 74 -8.87 8.55 13.11
CA LEU A 74 -7.43 8.28 13.08
C LEU A 74 -7.08 6.89 13.64
N GLU A 75 -7.63 6.50 14.79
CA GLU A 75 -7.27 5.24 15.45
C GLU A 75 -7.77 4.02 14.67
N ASP A 76 -8.96 4.09 14.07
CA ASP A 76 -9.49 3.02 13.21
C ASP A 76 -8.67 2.90 11.92
N HIS A 77 -8.23 4.03 11.33
CA HIS A 77 -7.37 4.05 10.14
C HIS A 77 -5.99 3.47 10.46
N LYS A 78 -5.38 3.85 11.58
CA LYS A 78 -4.12 3.26 12.09
C LYS A 78 -4.20 1.75 12.23
N ALA A 79 -5.30 1.23 12.79
CA ALA A 79 -5.47 -0.21 12.94
C ALA A 79 -5.47 -0.96 11.58
N LEU A 80 -6.00 -0.35 10.53
CA LEU A 80 -5.94 -0.91 9.17
C LEU A 80 -4.50 -0.93 8.63
N HIS A 81 -3.74 0.15 8.86
CA HIS A 81 -2.33 0.20 8.49
C HIS A 81 -1.51 -0.88 9.21
N ASP A 82 -1.72 -1.05 10.51
CA ASP A 82 -1.00 -2.04 11.31
C ASP A 82 -1.32 -3.47 10.83
N ASP A 83 -2.59 -3.79 10.54
CA ASP A 83 -2.98 -5.10 9.99
C ASP A 83 -2.32 -5.36 8.62
N PHE A 84 -2.22 -4.34 7.77
CA PHE A 84 -1.53 -4.47 6.49
C PHE A 84 -0.05 -4.81 6.67
N ILE A 85 0.66 -4.09 7.55
CA ILE A 85 2.08 -4.30 7.81
C ILE A 85 2.32 -5.69 8.44
N VAL A 86 1.47 -6.13 9.36
CA VAL A 86 1.60 -7.46 9.97
C VAL A 86 1.46 -8.53 8.89
N LYS A 87 0.40 -8.46 8.07
CA LYS A 87 0.17 -9.45 7.01
C LYS A 87 1.24 -9.43 5.94
N SER A 88 1.72 -8.24 5.52
CA SER A 88 2.80 -8.15 4.53
C SER A 88 4.09 -8.80 5.04
N VAL A 89 4.42 -8.61 6.32
CA VAL A 89 5.58 -9.23 6.97
C VAL A 89 5.41 -10.74 7.11
N GLU A 90 4.22 -11.23 7.45
CA GLU A 90 3.93 -12.66 7.53
C GLU A 90 4.15 -13.36 6.18
N TYR A 91 3.58 -12.82 5.10
CA TYR A 91 3.79 -13.35 3.75
C TYR A 91 5.27 -13.31 3.34
N LEU A 92 5.97 -12.20 3.60
CA LEU A 92 7.39 -12.08 3.31
C LEU A 92 8.22 -13.09 4.11
N PHE A 93 7.91 -13.28 5.40
CA PHE A 93 8.62 -14.22 6.25
C PHE A 93 8.46 -15.67 5.74
N ASP A 94 7.26 -16.07 5.37
CA ASP A 94 7.01 -17.42 4.85
C ASP A 94 7.70 -17.67 3.51
N TYR A 95 7.73 -16.65 2.65
CA TYR A 95 8.45 -16.67 1.38
C TYR A 95 9.96 -16.78 1.56
N LEU A 96 10.57 -15.94 2.41
CA LEU A 96 12.02 -15.92 2.63
C LEU A 96 12.53 -17.20 3.29
N ASN A 97 11.76 -17.78 4.21
CA ASN A 97 12.13 -19.03 4.88
C ASN A 97 11.91 -20.28 4.02
N GLY A 98 11.45 -20.13 2.78
CA GLY A 98 11.24 -21.24 1.85
C GLY A 98 10.13 -22.20 2.29
N LYS A 99 9.18 -21.72 3.11
CA LYS A 99 7.93 -22.46 3.32
C LYS A 99 7.11 -22.53 2.04
N GLU A 100 7.22 -21.49 1.21
CA GLU A 100 6.67 -21.45 -0.15
C GLU A 100 7.80 -21.46 -1.18
N GLU A 101 7.67 -22.27 -2.24
CA GLU A 101 8.64 -22.32 -3.35
C GLU A 101 8.54 -21.05 -4.22
N GLU A 102 7.34 -20.50 -4.34
CA GLU A 102 7.01 -19.30 -5.11
C GLU A 102 6.34 -18.27 -4.20
N LEU A 103 6.31 -17.01 -4.64
CA LEU A 103 5.49 -15.99 -3.98
C LEU A 103 4.02 -16.37 -4.21
N SER A 104 3.21 -16.59 -3.17
CA SER A 104 1.83 -17.02 -3.38
C SER A 104 1.01 -15.97 -4.13
N LEU A 105 0.19 -16.45 -5.08
CA LEU A 105 -0.83 -15.63 -5.72
C LEU A 105 -1.78 -15.01 -4.68
N GLU A 106 -2.02 -15.71 -3.58
CA GLU A 106 -2.80 -15.20 -2.44
C GLU A 106 -2.20 -13.91 -1.86
N MET A 107 -0.88 -13.83 -1.68
CA MET A 107 -0.22 -12.61 -1.22
C MET A 107 -0.41 -11.46 -2.22
N LEU A 108 -0.24 -11.73 -3.52
CA LEU A 108 -0.38 -10.71 -4.56
C LEU A 108 -1.82 -10.20 -4.67
N ASP A 109 -2.79 -11.10 -4.60
CA ASP A 109 -4.21 -10.77 -4.59
C ASP A 109 -4.55 -9.96 -3.34
N TYR A 110 -4.09 -10.38 -2.16
CA TYR A 110 -4.27 -9.61 -0.92
C TYR A 110 -3.67 -8.20 -1.01
N LEU A 111 -2.41 -8.09 -1.44
CA LEU A 111 -1.69 -6.82 -1.54
C LEU A 111 -2.43 -5.84 -2.47
N THR A 112 -2.88 -6.32 -3.61
CA THR A 112 -3.55 -5.50 -4.62
C THR A 112 -4.97 -5.14 -4.22
N ASP A 113 -5.76 -6.10 -3.74
CA ASP A 113 -7.14 -5.87 -3.33
C ASP A 113 -7.21 -4.97 -2.10
N TRP A 114 -6.38 -5.21 -1.08
CA TRP A 114 -6.34 -4.37 0.11
C TRP A 114 -5.98 -2.94 -0.29
N TRP A 115 -4.92 -2.76 -1.08
CA TRP A 115 -4.42 -1.44 -1.48
C TRP A 115 -5.47 -0.62 -2.23
N VAL A 116 -6.10 -1.21 -3.25
CA VAL A 116 -7.12 -0.50 -4.04
C VAL A 116 -8.36 -0.20 -3.21
N ASN A 117 -8.80 -1.13 -2.35
CA ASN A 117 -9.95 -0.91 -1.47
C ASN A 117 -9.67 0.14 -0.39
N HIS A 118 -8.45 0.18 0.15
CA HIS A 118 -8.03 1.14 1.16
C HIS A 118 -8.10 2.56 0.61
N ILE A 119 -7.43 2.81 -0.53
CA ILE A 119 -7.43 4.13 -1.17
C ILE A 119 -8.85 4.57 -1.53
N SER A 120 -9.61 3.70 -2.20
CA SER A 120 -10.90 4.07 -2.78
C SER A 120 -12.02 4.27 -1.76
N LYS A 121 -11.83 3.85 -0.50
CA LYS A 121 -12.83 3.95 0.56
C LYS A 121 -12.31 4.75 1.74
N VAL A 122 -11.22 4.29 2.35
CA VAL A 122 -10.69 4.83 3.60
C VAL A 122 -9.96 6.14 3.36
N ASP A 123 -9.01 6.16 2.42
CA ASP A 123 -8.21 7.36 2.17
C ASP A 123 -9.02 8.44 1.46
N GLN A 124 -10.05 8.07 0.69
CA GLN A 124 -11.00 9.03 0.15
C GLN A 124 -11.77 9.77 1.25
N GLU A 125 -12.29 9.06 2.25
CA GLU A 125 -12.97 9.67 3.40
C GLU A 125 -12.02 10.61 4.17
N MET A 126 -10.77 10.19 4.36
CA MET A 126 -9.71 11.03 4.94
C MET A 126 -9.48 12.27 4.07
N GLY A 127 -9.25 12.12 2.77
CA GLY A 127 -8.98 13.20 1.83
C GLY A 127 -10.11 14.23 1.80
N GLU A 128 -11.37 13.78 1.75
CA GLU A 128 -12.55 14.65 1.85
C GLU A 128 -12.54 15.47 3.13
N TYR A 129 -12.31 14.84 4.28
CA TYR A 129 -12.23 15.54 5.57
C TYR A 129 -11.09 16.57 5.58
N LEU A 130 -9.88 16.18 5.18
CA LEU A 130 -8.71 17.05 5.21
C LEU A 130 -8.90 18.28 4.31
N LYS A 131 -9.53 18.12 3.15
CA LYS A 131 -9.90 19.25 2.26
C LYS A 131 -10.86 20.23 2.95
N THR A 132 -11.80 19.77 3.78
CA THR A 132 -12.66 20.68 4.57
C THR A 132 -11.88 21.53 5.59
N LYS A 133 -10.67 21.09 5.95
CA LYS A 133 -9.75 21.80 6.83
C LYS A 133 -8.67 22.60 6.09
N GLY A 134 -8.74 22.64 4.75
CA GLY A 134 -7.83 23.40 3.90
C GLY A 134 -6.53 22.68 3.52
N ALA A 135 -6.45 21.35 3.69
CA ALA A 135 -5.38 20.55 3.10
C ALA A 135 -5.56 20.43 1.57
N SER A 136 -4.45 20.27 0.85
CA SER A 136 -4.40 20.12 -0.61
C SER A 136 -3.17 19.34 -1.05
#